data_AF-A0A7S2CIT6-F1
#
_entry.id   AF-A0A7S2CIT6-F1
#
_cell.length_a   1.000
_cell.length_b   1.000
_cell.length_c   1.000
_cell.angle_alpha   90.00
_cell.angle_beta   90.00
_cell.angle_gamma   90.00
#
_symmetry.space_group_name_H-M   'P 1'
#
loop_
_entity.id
_entity.type
_entity.pdbx_description
1 polymer ?
#
loop_
_entity_poly.entity_id
_entity_poly.type
_entity_poly.pdbx_seq_one_letter_code
_entity_poly.pdbx_strand_id
1 'polypeptide(L)'
;SPRGPRSLFSRSGSARADVDTARVPWKETLLQPAALDSKGLFVTTFNMGEAPAAEIANDISAWIPEGYDVYAIGVQECMELPQLRNLLHTHLGKKLYTMYTNEIGSTEKNLGYHGMIAITVFARTEDVKSGAFAPSGSVDKGVRSMGRTLPGGYKAQNK
;
A
#
# COMPACT_ATOMS: atom_id res chain seq x y z
N SER A 1 68.41 30.58 -25.75
CA SER A 1 67.19 31.12 -26.37
C SER A 1 66.08 30.08 -26.37
N PRO A 2 64.80 30.51 -26.22
CA PRO A 2 63.84 29.89 -25.30
C PRO A 2 62.69 29.14 -25.99
N ARG A 3 61.93 28.34 -25.22
CA ARG A 3 60.46 28.45 -25.09
C ARG A 3 59.96 27.54 -23.96
N GLY A 4 59.39 28.14 -22.90
CA GLY A 4 58.59 27.45 -21.87
C GLY A 4 57.13 27.25 -22.34
N PRO A 5 56.16 27.16 -21.40
CA PRO A 5 55.75 25.94 -20.71
C PRO A 5 54.30 25.55 -21.05
N ARG A 6 53.89 24.31 -20.75
CA ARG A 6 52.47 23.98 -20.52
C ARG A 6 52.31 23.05 -19.32
N SER A 7 51.81 23.63 -18.24
CA SER A 7 51.14 22.94 -17.15
C SER A 7 49.76 22.49 -17.64
N LEU A 8 49.40 21.24 -17.39
CA LEU A 8 48.00 20.84 -17.23
C LEU A 8 47.93 19.87 -16.04
N PHE A 9 47.44 20.42 -14.94
CA PHE A 9 46.95 19.71 -13.77
C PHE A 9 46.12 18.48 -14.16
N SER A 10 46.53 17.29 -13.71
CA SER A 10 45.63 16.14 -13.66
C SER A 10 44.64 16.36 -12.51
N ARG A 11 43.44 16.85 -12.84
CA ARG A 11 42.30 16.79 -11.92
C ARG A 11 41.94 15.33 -11.71
N SER A 12 42.07 14.86 -10.48
CA SER A 12 41.43 13.66 -9.97
C SER A 12 39.93 13.75 -10.24
N GLY A 13 39.44 12.91 -11.15
CA GLY A 13 38.02 12.67 -11.33
C GLY A 13 37.48 12.01 -10.07
N SER A 14 36.61 12.74 -9.37
CA SER A 14 35.74 12.22 -8.31
C SER A 14 35.05 10.95 -8.82
N ALA A 15 35.35 9.83 -8.17
CA ALA A 15 34.54 8.63 -8.28
C ALA A 15 33.14 8.99 -7.76
N ARG A 16 32.20 9.22 -8.69
CA ARG A 16 30.78 9.12 -8.37
C ARG A 16 30.57 7.67 -8.01
N ALA A 17 30.28 7.42 -6.73
CA ALA A 17 29.67 6.18 -6.32
C ALA A 17 28.36 6.07 -7.11
N ASP A 18 28.35 5.21 -8.12
CA ASP A 18 27.11 4.63 -8.62
C ASP A 18 26.49 3.94 -7.41
N VAL A 19 25.46 4.57 -6.85
CA VAL A 19 24.54 3.92 -5.94
C VAL A 19 23.85 2.88 -6.79
N ASP A 20 24.43 1.68 -6.77
CA ASP A 20 23.82 0.48 -7.32
C ASP A 20 22.49 0.29 -6.59
N THR A 21 21.44 0.81 -7.23
CA THR A 21 20.06 0.52 -6.89
C THR A 21 19.81 -0.91 -7.33
N ALA A 22 20.41 -1.84 -6.59
CA ALA A 22 20.22 -3.27 -6.74
C ALA A 22 18.74 -3.55 -6.46
N ARG A 23 17.93 -3.46 -7.52
CA ARG A 23 16.61 -4.08 -7.61
C ARG A 23 16.84 -5.54 -7.26
N VAL A 24 16.43 -5.93 -6.06
CA VAL A 24 16.42 -7.33 -5.65
C VAL A 24 15.60 -8.08 -6.71
N PRO A 25 16.21 -8.96 -7.51
CA PRO A 25 15.49 -9.67 -8.56
C PRO A 25 14.53 -10.63 -7.87
N TRP A 26 13.23 -10.32 -7.93
CA TRP A 26 12.15 -11.09 -7.32
C TRP A 26 12.02 -12.54 -7.83
N LYS A 27 12.91 -12.99 -8.73
CA LYS A 27 12.72 -14.23 -9.48
C LYS A 27 13.26 -15.49 -8.82
N GLU A 28 14.25 -15.47 -7.95
CA GLU A 28 14.87 -16.73 -7.50
C GLU A 28 15.27 -16.73 -6.03
N THR A 29 14.28 -16.53 -5.16
CA THR A 29 14.30 -17.18 -3.84
C THR A 29 13.02 -17.99 -3.71
N LEU A 30 12.85 -18.95 -4.62
CA LEU A 30 11.92 -20.05 -4.39
C LEU A 30 12.51 -20.88 -3.26
N LEU A 31 12.08 -20.59 -2.04
CA LEU A 31 12.26 -21.48 -0.90
C LEU A 31 11.82 -22.87 -1.35
N GLN A 32 12.72 -23.84 -1.25
CA GLN A 32 12.38 -25.24 -1.52
C GLN A 32 11.18 -25.63 -0.64
N PRO A 33 10.21 -26.42 -1.14
CA PRO A 33 8.99 -26.76 -0.41
C PRO A 33 9.22 -27.83 0.66
N ALA A 34 10.27 -27.68 1.46
CA ALA A 34 10.39 -28.40 2.72
C ALA A 34 9.43 -27.75 3.72
N ALA A 35 8.20 -28.26 3.77
CA ALA A 35 7.15 -27.88 4.71
C ALA A 35 7.00 -26.36 4.90
N LEU A 36 6.63 -25.63 3.83
CA LEU A 36 6.11 -24.29 4.02
C LEU A 36 4.86 -24.39 4.90
N ASP A 37 4.91 -23.81 6.09
CA ASP A 37 3.71 -23.56 6.90
C ASP A 37 2.70 -22.82 6.00
N SER A 38 1.61 -23.49 5.65
CA SER A 38 0.65 -22.94 4.69
C SER A 38 -0.10 -21.79 5.37
N LYS A 39 0.18 -20.55 4.96
CA LYS A 39 -0.51 -19.37 5.47
C LYS A 39 -1.82 -19.14 4.70
N GLY A 40 -2.90 -18.91 5.43
CA GLY A 40 -4.21 -18.53 4.91
C GLY A 40 -4.31 -17.02 4.64
N LEU A 41 -4.77 -16.67 3.45
CA LEU A 41 -5.06 -15.29 3.05
C LEU A 41 -6.57 -15.12 2.85
N PHE A 42 -7.15 -14.14 3.52
CA PHE A 42 -8.50 -13.65 3.25
C PHE A 42 -8.45 -12.35 2.47
N VAL A 43 -9.20 -12.27 1.36
CA VAL A 43 -9.29 -11.06 0.54
C VAL A 43 -10.74 -10.72 0.30
N THR A 44 -11.10 -9.46 0.54
CA THR A 44 -12.44 -8.97 0.24
C THR A 44 -12.39 -7.55 -0.27
N THR A 45 -13.44 -7.15 -0.99
CA THR A 45 -13.70 -5.75 -1.30
C THR A 45 -15.13 -5.37 -0.95
N PHE A 46 -15.36 -4.12 -0.57
CA PHE A 46 -16.71 -3.59 -0.31
C PHE A 46 -16.82 -2.13 -0.72
N ASN A 47 -17.75 -1.83 -1.63
CA ASN A 47 -18.15 -0.46 -1.91
C ASN A 47 -19.15 -0.03 -0.83
N MET A 48 -18.81 0.99 -0.05
CA MET A 48 -19.62 1.44 1.08
C MET A 48 -20.77 2.36 0.66
N GLY A 49 -20.79 2.89 -0.57
CA GLY A 49 -21.85 3.80 -1.03
C GLY A 49 -22.03 5.02 -0.12
N GLU A 50 -20.93 5.54 0.45
CA GLU A 50 -20.91 6.61 1.45
C GLU A 50 -21.60 6.27 2.79
N ALA A 51 -21.98 5.01 3.03
CA ALA A 51 -22.60 4.59 4.27
C ALA A 51 -21.65 4.77 5.47
N PRO A 52 -22.18 5.13 6.67
CA PRO A 52 -21.40 5.19 7.90
C PRO A 52 -20.73 3.87 8.24
N ALA A 53 -19.51 3.92 8.79
CA ALA A 53 -18.81 2.71 9.21
C ALA A 53 -19.53 1.97 10.34
N ALA A 54 -20.33 2.69 11.15
CA ALA A 54 -21.12 2.12 12.23
C ALA A 54 -22.17 1.10 11.76
N GLU A 55 -22.68 1.22 10.53
CA GLU A 55 -23.66 0.27 9.98
C GLU A 55 -23.05 -1.13 9.78
N ILE A 56 -21.74 -1.18 9.55
CA ILE A 56 -21.00 -2.44 9.38
C ILE A 56 -20.74 -3.14 10.71
N ALA A 57 -20.80 -2.44 11.84
CA ALA A 57 -20.40 -2.99 13.14
C ALA A 57 -21.20 -4.23 13.55
N ASN A 58 -22.49 -4.31 13.17
CA ASN A 58 -23.34 -5.45 13.51
C ASN A 58 -23.08 -6.69 12.64
N ASP A 59 -22.63 -6.48 11.41
CA ASP A 59 -22.46 -7.55 10.40
C ASP A 59 -20.96 -7.86 10.12
N ILE A 60 -20.05 -7.28 10.91
CA ILE A 60 -18.61 -7.38 10.68
C ILE A 60 -18.10 -8.83 10.73
N SER A 61 -18.69 -9.67 11.58
CA SER A 61 -18.33 -11.10 11.68
C SER A 61 -18.85 -11.93 10.52
N ALA A 62 -19.99 -11.54 9.93
CA ALA A 62 -20.53 -12.16 8.73
C ALA A 62 -19.71 -11.79 7.49
N TRP A 63 -19.18 -10.56 7.45
CA TRP A 63 -18.32 -10.09 6.37
C TRP A 63 -16.86 -10.59 6.50
N ILE A 64 -16.29 -10.51 7.69
CA ILE A 64 -14.87 -10.77 7.95
C ILE A 64 -14.74 -12.01 8.86
N PRO A 65 -14.58 -13.21 8.29
CA PRO A 65 -14.36 -14.43 9.08
C PRO A 65 -12.99 -14.41 9.75
N GLU A 66 -12.90 -14.90 10.99
CA GLU A 66 -11.63 -14.97 11.72
C GLU A 66 -10.78 -16.20 11.33
N GLY A 67 -9.53 -16.25 11.80
CA GLY A 67 -8.64 -17.42 11.70
C GLY A 67 -7.53 -17.37 10.65
N TYR A 68 -7.61 -16.45 9.68
CA TYR A 68 -6.59 -16.30 8.62
C TYR A 68 -5.30 -15.63 9.12
N ASP A 69 -4.18 -15.90 8.45
CA ASP A 69 -2.89 -15.30 8.78
C ASP A 69 -2.78 -13.85 8.29
N VAL A 70 -3.38 -13.60 7.12
CA VAL A 70 -3.39 -12.29 6.47
C VAL A 70 -4.80 -11.96 5.98
N TYR A 71 -5.19 -10.70 6.16
CA TYR A 71 -6.39 -10.10 5.60
C TYR A 71 -6.00 -8.97 4.68
N ALA A 72 -6.51 -8.95 3.46
CA ALA A 72 -6.43 -7.82 2.55
C ALA A 72 -7.84 -7.30 2.27
N ILE A 73 -8.17 -6.13 2.82
CA ILE A 73 -9.52 -5.57 2.79
C ILE A 73 -9.50 -4.28 1.97
N GLY A 74 -10.14 -4.32 0.80
CA GLY A 74 -10.33 -3.17 -0.07
C GLY A 74 -11.68 -2.50 0.15
N VAL A 75 -11.73 -1.17 0.24
CA VAL A 75 -12.99 -0.42 0.30
C VAL A 75 -13.03 0.73 -0.68
N GLN A 76 -14.23 1.06 -1.14
CA GLN A 76 -14.51 2.22 -1.99
C GLN A 76 -15.64 3.06 -1.38
N GLU A 77 -15.68 4.34 -1.77
CA GLU A 77 -16.68 5.32 -1.33
C GLU A 77 -16.78 5.41 0.21
N CYS A 78 -15.66 5.19 0.89
CA CYS A 78 -15.61 5.15 2.35
C CYS A 78 -15.44 6.56 2.92
N MET A 79 -16.44 7.04 3.65
CA MET A 79 -16.41 8.37 4.27
C MET A 79 -15.71 8.37 5.64
N GLU A 80 -15.65 7.22 6.32
CA GLU A 80 -15.19 7.09 7.70
C GLU A 80 -14.07 6.04 7.82
N LEU A 81 -13.05 6.15 6.97
CA LEU A 81 -11.97 5.16 6.86
C LEU A 81 -11.24 4.89 8.19
N PRO A 82 -10.90 5.90 9.03
CA PRO A 82 -10.29 5.65 10.33
C PRO A 82 -11.18 4.81 11.28
N GLN A 83 -12.50 5.08 11.28
CA GLN A 83 -13.48 4.38 12.11
C GLN A 83 -13.64 2.94 11.66
N LEU A 84 -13.76 2.72 10.33
CA LEU A 84 -13.82 1.37 9.77
C LEU A 84 -12.56 0.56 10.11
N ARG A 85 -11.37 1.14 9.95
CA ARG A 85 -10.10 0.47 10.30
C ARG A 85 -10.06 0.11 11.78
N ASN A 86 -10.54 0.98 12.66
CA ASN A 86 -10.62 0.69 14.08
C ASN A 86 -11.61 -0.44 14.39
N LEU A 87 -12.77 -0.50 13.70
CA LEU A 87 -13.73 -1.60 13.82
C LEU A 87 -13.11 -2.93 13.38
N LEU A 88 -12.52 -2.98 12.17
CA LEU A 88 -11.83 -4.16 11.63
C LEU A 88 -10.71 -4.64 12.55
N HIS A 89 -9.86 -3.73 13.04
CA HIS A 89 -8.74 -4.09 13.89
C HIS A 89 -9.18 -4.54 15.28
N THR A 90 -10.31 -4.02 15.78
CA THR A 90 -10.92 -4.49 17.03
C THR A 90 -11.49 -5.89 16.86
N HIS A 91 -12.23 -6.13 15.78
CA HIS A 91 -12.80 -7.44 15.41
C HIS A 91 -11.70 -8.51 15.33
N LEU A 92 -10.64 -8.26 14.57
CA LEU A 92 -9.52 -9.22 14.42
C LEU A 92 -8.63 -9.34 15.66
N GLY A 93 -8.76 -8.43 16.64
CA GLY A 93 -7.90 -8.37 17.82
C GLY A 93 -6.64 -7.52 17.59
N LYS A 94 -6.66 -6.29 18.11
CA LYS A 94 -5.61 -5.27 17.90
C LYS A 94 -4.17 -5.70 18.20
N LYS A 95 -3.99 -6.63 19.14
CA LYS A 95 -2.66 -7.15 19.52
C LYS A 95 -2.19 -8.28 18.62
N LEU A 96 -3.12 -9.00 18.01
CA LEU A 96 -2.87 -10.19 17.20
C LEU A 96 -2.41 -9.83 15.78
N TYR A 97 -2.86 -8.69 15.26
CA TYR A 97 -2.53 -8.26 13.90
C TYR A 97 -1.85 -6.90 13.85
N THR A 98 -0.87 -6.79 12.96
CA THR A 98 -0.26 -5.53 12.55
C THR A 98 -1.00 -4.99 11.31
N MET A 99 -1.40 -3.73 11.34
CA MET A 99 -2.15 -3.07 10.27
C MET A 99 -1.22 -2.26 9.36
N TYR A 100 -1.37 -2.45 8.05
CA TYR A 100 -0.74 -1.66 6.99
C TYR A 100 -1.82 -0.98 6.14
N THR A 101 -1.59 0.27 5.77
CA THR A 101 -2.60 1.11 5.15
C THR A 101 -2.10 1.74 3.87
N ASN A 102 -2.95 1.79 2.85
CA ASN A 102 -2.75 2.62 1.68
C ASN A 102 -4.11 3.13 1.19
N GLU A 103 -4.20 4.40 0.83
CA GLU A 103 -5.45 5.03 0.42
C GLU A 103 -5.23 6.21 -0.52
N ILE A 104 -6.26 6.50 -1.30
CA ILE A 104 -6.39 7.69 -2.12
C ILE A 104 -7.82 8.23 -2.00
N GLY A 105 -8.04 9.49 -2.38
CA GLY A 105 -9.35 10.13 -2.37
C GLY A 105 -9.44 11.24 -1.34
N SER A 106 -10.66 11.69 -1.09
CA SER A 106 -10.98 12.74 -0.13
C SER A 106 -12.43 12.57 0.34
N THR A 107 -12.74 13.06 1.53
CA THR A 107 -14.10 13.15 2.07
C THR A 107 -14.75 14.50 1.78
N GLU A 108 -14.04 15.42 1.11
CA GLU A 108 -14.57 16.71 0.68
C GLU A 108 -15.54 16.56 -0.50
N LYS A 109 -16.84 16.55 -0.23
CA LYS A 109 -17.89 16.40 -1.25
C LYS A 109 -17.93 17.53 -2.28
N ASN A 110 -17.46 18.73 -1.91
CA ASN A 110 -17.53 19.94 -2.74
C ASN A 110 -16.73 19.82 -4.06
N LEU A 111 -15.79 18.89 -4.16
CA LEU A 111 -14.96 18.68 -5.35
C LEU A 111 -15.37 17.43 -6.15
N GLY A 112 -16.52 16.81 -5.82
CA GLY A 112 -17.02 15.60 -6.47
C GLY A 112 -16.32 14.31 -5.98
N TYR A 113 -15.73 14.33 -4.78
CA TYR A 113 -15.24 13.11 -4.14
C TYR A 113 -16.36 12.41 -3.38
N HIS A 114 -16.37 11.07 -3.46
CA HIS A 114 -17.32 10.18 -2.80
C HIS A 114 -16.70 9.45 -1.60
N GLY A 115 -15.59 9.97 -1.06
CA GLY A 115 -14.83 9.32 0.01
C GLY A 115 -13.54 8.66 -0.50
N MET A 116 -13.05 7.72 0.31
CA MET A 116 -11.75 7.09 0.13
C MET A 116 -11.86 5.78 -0.65
N ILE A 117 -10.85 5.52 -1.49
CA ILE A 117 -10.52 4.18 -1.98
C ILE A 117 -9.30 3.73 -1.20
N ALA A 118 -9.42 2.63 -0.47
CA ALA A 118 -8.39 2.18 0.44
C ALA A 118 -8.18 0.68 0.40
N ILE A 119 -6.94 0.26 0.66
CA ILE A 119 -6.59 -1.11 1.00
C ILE A 119 -6.00 -1.08 2.40
N THR A 120 -6.51 -1.97 3.26
CA THR A 120 -5.96 -2.20 4.59
C THR A 120 -5.57 -3.66 4.69
N VAL A 121 -4.30 -3.91 5.03
CA VAL A 121 -3.76 -5.25 5.23
C VAL A 121 -3.55 -5.50 6.71
N PHE A 122 -4.06 -6.60 7.23
CA PHE A 122 -3.77 -7.09 8.58
C PHE A 122 -2.98 -8.38 8.46
N ALA A 123 -1.78 -8.43 9.04
CA ALA A 123 -0.97 -9.65 9.11
C ALA A 123 -0.72 -10.01 10.57
N ARG A 124 -0.69 -11.32 10.91
CA ARG A 124 -0.40 -11.73 12.29
C ARG A 124 0.91 -11.09 12.77
N THR A 125 0.86 -10.49 13.96
CA THR A 125 1.98 -9.76 14.54
C THR A 125 3.19 -10.67 14.78
N GLU A 126 2.98 -11.95 15.08
CA GLU A 126 4.06 -12.93 15.24
C GLU A 126 4.76 -13.26 13.91
N ASP A 127 4.02 -13.36 12.81
CA ASP A 127 4.56 -13.61 11.48
C ASP A 127 5.31 -12.37 10.95
N VAL A 128 4.85 -11.16 11.30
CA VAL A 128 5.62 -9.94 11.02
C VAL A 128 6.93 -9.90 11.81
N LYS A 129 6.88 -10.23 13.10
CA LYS A 129 8.07 -10.23 13.99
C LYS A 129 9.10 -11.28 13.60
N SER A 130 8.65 -12.45 13.14
CA SER A 130 9.54 -13.52 12.65
C SER A 130 10.10 -13.26 11.25
N GLY A 131 9.58 -12.24 10.54
CA GLY A 131 9.98 -11.90 9.18
C GLY A 131 9.27 -12.72 8.10
N ALA A 132 8.28 -13.54 8.46
CA ALA A 132 7.45 -14.27 7.49
C ALA A 132 6.61 -13.32 6.62
N PHE A 133 6.21 -12.16 7.17
CA PHE A 133 5.64 -11.06 6.39
C PHE A 133 6.43 -9.77 6.59
N ALA A 134 6.78 -9.12 5.47
CA ALA A 134 7.38 -7.79 5.48
C ALA A 134 6.69 -6.91 4.42
N PRO A 135 6.31 -5.67 4.76
CA PRO A 135 5.85 -4.73 3.75
C PRO A 135 6.99 -4.46 2.75
N SER A 136 6.73 -4.67 1.47
CA SER A 136 7.67 -4.39 0.39
C SER A 136 7.17 -3.19 -0.42
N GLY A 137 7.98 -2.14 -0.51
CA GLY A 137 7.74 -1.00 -1.38
C GLY A 137 7.85 0.37 -0.71
N SER A 138 8.54 1.28 -1.38
CA SER A 138 8.54 2.72 -1.13
C SER A 138 7.11 3.23 -1.21
N VAL A 139 6.66 4.00 -0.21
CA VAL A 139 5.42 4.77 -0.29
C VAL A 139 5.63 5.87 -1.32
N ASP A 140 5.35 5.59 -2.60
CA ASP A 140 5.29 6.64 -3.61
C ASP A 140 4.10 7.53 -3.29
N LYS A 141 4.35 8.66 -2.61
CA LYS A 141 3.35 9.70 -2.32
C LYS A 141 2.82 10.40 -3.58
N GLY A 142 3.10 9.87 -4.77
CA GLY A 142 3.01 10.58 -6.05
C GLY A 142 1.86 10.17 -6.96
N VAL A 143 1.25 8.99 -6.82
CA VAL A 143 0.20 8.57 -7.75
C VAL A 143 -1.16 9.09 -7.28
N ARG A 144 -1.48 10.32 -7.70
CA ARG A 144 -2.85 10.86 -7.63
C ARG A 144 -3.63 10.32 -8.82
N SER A 145 -4.71 9.57 -8.56
CA SER A 145 -5.70 9.28 -9.61
C SER A 145 -6.39 10.59 -9.99
N MET A 146 -5.97 11.20 -11.10
CA MET A 146 -6.51 12.49 -11.57
C MET A 146 -7.75 12.34 -12.46
N GLY A 147 -8.32 11.13 -12.55
CA GLY A 147 -9.24 10.79 -13.63
C GLY A 147 -8.57 10.92 -15.00
N ARG A 148 -9.10 10.22 -16.01
CA ARG A 148 -8.69 10.44 -17.40
C ARG A 148 -9.61 11.49 -18.00
N THR A 149 -9.09 12.64 -18.41
CA THR A 149 -9.84 13.54 -19.31
C THR A 149 -10.13 12.76 -20.59
N LEU A 150 -11.40 12.55 -20.90
CA LEU A 150 -11.78 11.95 -22.18
C LEU A 150 -11.41 12.93 -23.31
N PRO A 151 -11.01 12.45 -24.50
CA PRO A 151 -10.81 13.33 -25.65
C PRO A 151 -12.06 14.20 -25.85
N GLY A 152 -11.88 15.53 -25.88
CA GLY A 152 -12.99 16.49 -25.97
C GLY A 152 -13.38 17.20 -24.68
N GLY A 153 -12.64 17.02 -23.58
CA GLY A 153 -12.82 17.81 -22.35
C GLY A 153 -13.93 17.31 -21.41
N TYR A 154 -14.53 16.16 -21.71
CA TYR A 154 -15.53 15.53 -20.86
C TYR A 154 -14.85 14.80 -19.70
N LYS A 155 -15.37 15.01 -18.48
CA LYS A 155 -15.03 14.19 -17.32
C LYS A 155 -15.96 12.98 -17.32
N ALA A 156 -15.39 11.77 -17.22
CA ALA A 156 -16.19 10.59 -16.89
C ALA A 156 -16.78 10.79 -15.49
N GLN A 157 -18.09 10.83 -15.38
CA GLN A 157 -18.84 10.82 -14.13
C GLN A 157 -19.73 9.58 -14.15
N ASN A 158 -19.75 8.81 -13.07
CA ASN A 158 -20.77 7.79 -12.88
C ASN A 158 -22.09 8.52 -12.59
N LYS A 159 -23.14 8.10 -13.30
CA LYS A 159 -24.51 8.57 -13.13
C LYS A 159 -25.24 7.68 -12.16
#